data_AF-A0A117NLW9-F1
#
_entry.id   AF-A0A117NLW9-F1
#
_cell.length_a   1.000
_cell.length_b   1.000
_cell.length_c   1.000
_cell.angle_alpha   90.00
_cell.angle_beta   90.00
_cell.angle_gamma   90.00
#
_symmetry.space_group_name_H-M   'P 1'
#
loop_
_entity.id
_entity.type
_entity.pdbx_description
1 polymer ?
#
loop_
_entity_poly.entity_id
_entity_poly.type
_entity_poly.pdbx_seq_one_letter_code
_entity_poly.pdbx_strand_id
1 'polypeptide(L)'
;MSGFKGLFQTVTVLVAFILILLCLFAGTQKNFLEDVDLLTLSTPSISTGSGAHDFYSVHVLSYCQGTLITTDAGVEVTRNVTECSNRTILSSFDPTQAWPKEVTSSLQLEWPRVISDDFHAFKMTSQVMAVMYSIGVGAMGVAMLVRVWATLAPNASQGPIECWFFVLASFSISIASIIATVIGFEFVALINAHGKGSNVSAQYGDKFLGMTWAAVGLLVAGSVACFANAFVNKRAAPAPAPVSKDIEG
;
A
#
# COMPACT_ATOMS: atom_id res chain seq x y z
N MET A 1 -4.99 -20.58 28.07
CA MET A 1 -5.04 -20.66 26.59
C MET A 1 -5.76 -19.49 25.90
N SER A 2 -6.72 -18.80 26.51
CA SER A 2 -7.43 -17.67 25.88
C SER A 2 -6.55 -16.43 25.62
N GLY A 3 -5.62 -16.10 26.55
CA GLY A 3 -4.76 -14.91 26.44
C GLY A 3 -3.76 -14.94 25.28
N PHE A 4 -3.16 -16.10 24.97
CA PHE A 4 -2.19 -16.23 23.87
C PHE A 4 -2.84 -15.98 22.49
N LYS A 5 -4.10 -16.40 22.33
CA LYS A 5 -4.87 -16.26 21.09
C LYS A 5 -5.24 -14.80 20.82
N GLY A 6 -5.65 -14.07 21.87
CA GLY A 6 -5.92 -12.64 21.79
C GLY A 6 -4.65 -11.83 21.51
N LEU A 7 -3.53 -12.18 22.15
CA LEU A 7 -2.24 -11.52 21.98
C LEU A 7 -1.73 -11.64 20.54
N PHE A 8 -1.79 -12.83 19.95
CA PHE A 8 -1.36 -13.06 18.56
C PHE A 8 -2.08 -12.11 17.58
N GLN A 9 -3.42 -12.05 17.65
CA GLN A 9 -4.22 -11.23 16.76
C GLN A 9 -3.98 -9.71 16.97
N THR A 10 -3.74 -9.27 18.20
CA THR A 10 -3.35 -7.87 18.47
C THR A 10 -2.01 -7.55 17.81
N VAL A 11 -1.00 -8.42 17.98
CA VAL A 11 0.35 -8.19 17.43
C VAL A 11 0.30 -8.17 15.91
N THR A 12 -0.40 -9.11 15.27
CA THR A 12 -0.49 -9.13 13.80
C THR A 12 -1.12 -7.86 13.24
N VAL A 13 -2.18 -7.33 13.87
CA VAL A 13 -2.84 -6.11 13.38
C VAL A 13 -2.02 -4.86 13.65
N LEU A 14 -1.33 -4.79 14.79
CA LEU A 14 -0.45 -3.68 15.13
C LEU A 14 0.71 -3.58 14.13
N VAL A 15 1.39 -4.71 13.87
CA VAL A 15 2.50 -4.76 12.91
C VAL A 15 2.00 -4.43 11.50
N ALA A 16 0.89 -5.03 11.05
CA ALA A 16 0.31 -4.71 9.75
C ALA A 16 -0.08 -3.24 9.62
N PHE A 17 -0.62 -2.62 10.67
CA PHE A 17 -0.96 -1.20 10.69
C PHE A 17 0.26 -0.30 10.57
N ILE A 18 1.32 -0.60 11.30
CA ILE A 18 2.58 0.14 11.15
C ILE A 18 3.10 0.01 9.73
N LEU A 19 3.15 -1.20 9.15
CA LEU A 19 3.63 -1.41 7.78
C LEU A 19 2.82 -0.62 6.75
N ILE A 20 1.48 -0.67 6.79
CA ILE A 20 0.66 0.07 5.82
C ILE A 20 0.74 1.58 6.04
N LEU A 21 0.86 2.06 7.28
CA LEU A 21 1.10 3.49 7.53
C LEU A 21 2.44 3.94 6.94
N LEU A 22 3.50 3.15 7.10
CA LEU A 22 4.79 3.44 6.48
C LEU A 22 4.68 3.49 4.95
N CYS A 23 3.98 2.54 4.33
CA CYS A 23 3.70 2.54 2.89
C CYS A 23 2.87 3.75 2.42
N LEU A 24 1.87 4.19 3.18
CA LEU A 24 1.01 5.34 2.82
C LEU A 24 1.70 6.69 2.99
N PHE A 25 2.54 6.81 4.01
CA PHE A 25 3.24 8.05 4.34
C PHE A 25 4.68 8.10 3.82
N ALA A 26 5.14 7.06 3.11
CA ALA A 26 6.37 7.11 2.33
C ALA A 26 6.31 8.29 1.34
N GLY A 27 7.42 9.01 1.19
CA GLY A 27 7.49 10.15 0.27
C GLY A 27 6.73 11.40 0.73
N THR A 28 6.50 11.54 2.03
CA THR A 28 5.96 12.81 2.58
C THR A 28 7.04 13.88 2.69
N GLN A 29 8.18 13.47 3.21
CA GLN A 29 9.32 14.31 3.53
C GLN A 29 10.47 13.78 2.70
N LYS A 30 11.37 14.67 2.30
CA LYS A 30 12.49 14.38 1.40
C LYS A 30 13.40 13.22 1.87
N ASN A 31 13.43 12.94 3.17
CA ASN A 31 14.28 11.90 3.77
C ASN A 31 13.48 10.77 4.45
N PHE A 32 12.16 10.70 4.24
CA PHE A 32 11.31 9.72 4.92
C PHE A 32 10.97 8.56 3.98
N LEU A 33 11.67 7.44 4.15
CA LEU A 33 11.48 6.20 3.39
C LEU A 33 11.54 6.41 1.87
N GLU A 34 12.62 7.00 1.38
CA GLU A 34 12.81 7.32 -0.04
C GLU A 34 12.80 6.08 -0.94
N ASP A 35 13.31 4.94 -0.46
CA ASP A 35 13.32 3.66 -1.18
C ASP A 35 12.01 2.85 -1.04
N VAL A 36 10.95 3.45 -0.49
CA VAL A 36 9.63 2.80 -0.30
C VAL A 36 8.64 3.40 -1.30
N ASP A 37 9.09 3.52 -2.52
CA ASP A 37 8.28 3.95 -3.64
C ASP A 37 7.54 2.76 -4.25
N LEU A 38 6.43 3.02 -4.92
CA LEU A 38 5.72 2.04 -5.73
C LEU A 38 6.53 1.74 -7.00
N LEU A 39 7.07 2.79 -7.60
CA LEU A 39 7.95 2.76 -8.76
C LEU A 39 8.77 4.05 -8.85
N THR A 40 9.96 3.92 -9.43
CA THR A 40 10.87 5.02 -9.71
C THR A 40 11.05 5.13 -11.22
N LEU A 41 10.88 6.34 -11.73
CA LEU A 41 11.15 6.72 -13.10
C LEU A 41 12.47 7.48 -13.15
N SER A 42 13.33 7.11 -14.08
CA SER A 42 14.58 7.78 -14.38
C SER A 42 14.53 8.32 -15.80
N THR A 43 14.84 9.59 -15.92
CA THR A 43 14.84 10.34 -17.17
C THR A 43 16.24 10.87 -17.42
N PRO A 44 16.66 11.01 -18.70
CA PRO A 44 17.92 11.66 -18.98
C PRO A 44 17.86 13.11 -18.52
N SER A 45 18.99 13.61 -18.02
CA SER A 45 19.14 15.00 -17.59
C SER A 45 19.01 15.93 -18.79
N ILE A 46 17.79 16.37 -19.11
CA ILE A 46 17.57 17.48 -20.03
C ILE A 46 17.87 18.75 -19.26
N SER A 47 19.16 19.02 -19.10
CA SER A 47 19.62 20.32 -18.65
C SER A 47 19.19 21.36 -19.68
N THR A 48 18.62 22.47 -19.20
CA THR A 48 18.38 23.75 -19.90
C THR A 48 17.06 23.95 -20.66
N GLY A 49 15.91 23.74 -20.00
CA GLY A 49 14.74 24.60 -20.28
C GLY A 49 13.34 23.97 -20.23
N SER A 50 13.19 22.67 -20.02
CA SER A 50 11.88 21.99 -20.15
C SER A 50 11.18 21.64 -18.82
N GLY A 51 11.74 22.02 -17.67
CA GLY A 51 11.14 21.80 -16.35
C GLY A 51 11.07 20.33 -15.88
N ALA A 52 11.70 19.39 -16.59
CA ALA A 52 11.73 17.97 -16.22
C ALA A 52 12.86 17.67 -15.22
N HIS A 53 12.58 16.80 -14.25
CA HIS A 53 13.53 16.31 -13.25
C HIS A 53 14.24 15.03 -13.72
N ASP A 54 15.35 14.63 -13.09
CA ASP A 54 16.13 13.45 -13.47
C ASP A 54 15.51 12.15 -12.95
N PHE A 55 14.79 12.23 -11.83
CA PHE A 55 14.03 11.10 -11.30
C PHE A 55 12.70 11.53 -10.69
N TYR A 56 11.73 10.60 -10.78
CA TYR A 56 10.42 10.70 -10.16
C TYR A 56 10.14 9.42 -9.39
N SER A 57 9.96 9.54 -8.08
CA SER A 57 9.61 8.44 -7.19
C SER A 57 8.13 8.54 -6.82
N VAL A 58 7.34 7.57 -7.27
CA VAL A 58 5.88 7.56 -7.12
C VAL A 58 5.51 6.74 -5.90
N HIS A 59 4.74 7.34 -4.99
CA HIS A 59 4.21 6.70 -3.79
C HIS A 59 2.69 6.58 -3.88
N VAL A 60 2.06 5.94 -2.88
CA VAL A 60 0.60 5.69 -2.90
C VAL A 60 -0.21 6.99 -2.85
N LEU A 61 0.21 7.98 -2.06
CA LEU A 61 -0.52 9.24 -1.85
C LEU A 61 0.23 10.49 -2.37
N SER A 62 1.49 10.34 -2.76
CA SER A 62 2.35 11.44 -3.17
C SER A 62 3.33 10.97 -4.24
N TYR A 63 4.05 11.92 -4.83
CA TYR A 63 5.22 11.63 -5.64
C TYR A 63 6.31 12.65 -5.28
N CYS A 64 7.55 12.25 -5.41
CA CYS A 64 8.72 13.10 -5.19
C CYS A 64 9.54 13.17 -6.47
N GLN A 65 10.11 14.34 -6.73
CA GLN A 65 10.96 14.60 -7.89
C GLN A 65 12.30 15.19 -7.44
N GLY A 66 13.35 14.89 -8.19
CA GLY A 66 14.69 15.30 -7.82
C GLY A 66 15.71 15.22 -8.95
N THR A 67 16.94 15.62 -8.60
CA THR A 67 18.09 15.56 -9.51
C THR A 67 19.10 14.54 -9.03
N LEU A 68 19.81 13.93 -9.97
CA LEU A 68 20.88 12.99 -9.67
C LEU A 68 22.18 13.80 -9.53
N ILE A 69 22.74 13.84 -8.32
CA ILE A 69 24.05 14.46 -8.08
C ILE A 69 25.10 13.36 -8.19
N THR A 70 25.96 13.46 -9.19
CA THR A 70 27.17 12.65 -9.27
C THR A 70 28.26 13.30 -8.43
N THR A 71 28.59 12.71 -7.28
CA THR A 71 29.78 13.11 -6.51
C THR A 71 30.98 12.35 -7.08
N ASP A 72 32.02 13.10 -7.47
CA ASP A 72 33.30 12.73 -8.11
C ASP A 72 33.54 11.27 -8.59
N ALA A 73 33.98 11.16 -9.85
CA ALA A 73 34.42 9.94 -10.54
C ALA A 73 33.37 8.84 -10.78
N GLY A 74 32.07 9.16 -10.74
CA GLY A 74 30.99 8.28 -11.24
C GLY A 74 30.75 7.03 -10.39
N VAL A 75 31.28 6.97 -9.18
CA VAL A 75 31.17 5.82 -8.27
C VAL A 75 29.92 5.91 -7.39
N GLU A 76 29.42 7.12 -7.11
CA GLU A 76 28.26 7.32 -6.25
C GLU A 76 27.27 8.33 -6.87
N VAL A 77 26.12 7.83 -7.32
CA VAL A 77 25.00 8.64 -7.82
C VAL A 77 24.06 8.88 -6.66
N THR A 78 24.14 10.06 -6.05
CA THR A 78 23.30 10.43 -4.91
C THR A 78 22.03 11.10 -5.42
N ARG A 79 20.87 10.57 -5.03
CA ARG A 79 19.56 11.16 -5.33
C ARG A 79 19.35 12.39 -4.44
N ASN A 80 19.07 13.54 -5.04
CA ASN A 80 18.70 14.74 -4.31
C ASN A 80 17.24 15.09 -4.57
N VAL A 81 16.38 14.82 -3.60
CA VAL A 81 14.94 15.12 -3.69
C VAL A 81 14.72 16.62 -3.57
N THR A 82 14.34 17.27 -4.67
CA THR A 82 14.13 18.72 -4.71
C THR A 82 12.75 19.10 -4.21
N GLU A 83 11.71 18.34 -4.57
CA GLU A 83 10.32 18.68 -4.28
C GLU A 83 9.45 17.42 -4.19
N CYS A 84 8.47 17.44 -3.29
CA CYS A 84 7.45 16.39 -3.18
C CYS A 84 6.06 17.03 -3.26
N SER A 85 5.14 16.32 -3.90
CA SER A 85 3.75 16.75 -4.04
C SER A 85 2.98 16.64 -2.71
N ASN A 86 1.83 17.31 -2.64
CA ASN A 86 0.96 17.26 -1.47
C ASN A 86 0.24 15.90 -1.37
N ARG A 87 0.00 15.45 -0.13
CA ARG A 87 -0.62 14.16 0.19
C ARG A 87 -2.14 14.20 -0.06
N THR A 88 -2.57 14.03 -1.29
CA THR A 88 -4.00 14.03 -1.62
C THR A 88 -4.36 12.78 -2.40
N ILE A 89 -5.42 12.09 -1.96
CA ILE A 89 -5.92 10.85 -2.58
C ILE A 89 -6.28 11.06 -4.07
N LEU A 90 -6.58 12.30 -4.47
CA LEU A 90 -6.89 12.69 -5.85
C LEU A 90 -5.70 13.28 -6.64
N SER A 91 -4.60 13.66 -5.98
CA SER A 91 -3.39 14.19 -6.65
C SER A 91 -2.45 13.04 -7.02
N SER A 92 -3.01 12.00 -7.63
CA SER A 92 -2.28 10.91 -8.27
C SER A 92 -1.25 11.47 -9.24
N PHE A 93 -0.06 10.87 -9.27
CA PHE A 93 0.98 11.18 -10.24
C PHE A 93 0.39 11.20 -11.65
N ASP A 94 0.51 12.36 -12.31
CA ASP A 94 0.03 12.55 -13.67
C ASP A 94 1.23 12.57 -14.62
N PRO A 95 1.51 11.46 -15.32
CA PRO A 95 2.67 11.37 -16.19
C PRO A 95 2.60 12.40 -17.34
N THR A 96 1.39 12.87 -17.70
CA THR A 96 1.23 13.91 -18.73
C THR A 96 1.65 15.30 -18.26
N GLN A 97 1.66 15.54 -16.94
CA GLN A 97 2.21 16.76 -16.35
C GLN A 97 3.71 16.65 -16.07
N ALA A 98 4.18 15.45 -15.69
CA ALA A 98 5.61 15.20 -15.50
C ALA A 98 6.41 15.25 -16.81
N TRP A 99 5.79 14.81 -17.92
CA TRP A 99 6.37 14.88 -19.26
C TRP A 99 5.49 15.70 -20.20
N PRO A 100 5.59 17.05 -20.15
CA PRO A 100 4.88 17.88 -21.09
C PRO A 100 5.25 17.52 -22.53
N LYS A 101 4.37 17.84 -23.47
CA LYS A 101 4.55 17.51 -24.88
C LYS A 101 5.87 18.01 -25.46
N GLU A 102 6.40 19.10 -24.91
CA GLU A 102 7.72 19.64 -25.26
C GLU A 102 8.86 18.67 -24.90
N VAL A 103 8.79 18.03 -23.74
CA VAL A 103 9.75 17.01 -23.26
C VAL A 103 9.62 15.74 -24.09
N THR A 104 8.40 15.26 -24.27
CA THR A 104 8.13 14.08 -25.09
C THR A 104 8.68 14.24 -26.51
N SER A 105 8.47 15.41 -27.12
CA SER A 105 8.95 15.72 -28.46
C SER A 105 10.47 15.90 -28.52
N SER A 106 11.09 16.46 -27.47
CA SER A 106 12.54 16.66 -27.41
C SER A 106 13.32 15.37 -27.18
N LEU A 107 12.77 14.42 -26.42
CA LEU A 107 13.36 13.08 -26.27
C LEU A 107 13.02 12.12 -27.42
N GLN A 108 12.26 12.56 -28.44
CA GLN A 108 11.71 11.68 -29.49
C GLN A 108 10.92 10.48 -28.91
N LEU A 109 10.26 10.64 -27.75
CA LEU A 109 9.28 9.66 -27.32
C LEU A 109 8.01 9.87 -28.16
N GLU A 110 7.88 9.12 -29.24
CA GLU A 110 6.59 9.04 -29.92
C GLU A 110 5.69 8.12 -29.09
N TRP A 111 4.99 8.65 -28.08
CA TRP A 111 4.00 7.90 -27.32
C TRP A 111 2.77 7.66 -28.20
N PRO A 112 2.51 6.44 -28.71
CA PRO A 112 1.26 6.15 -29.38
C PRO A 112 0.05 6.40 -28.46
N ARG A 113 -1.11 6.69 -29.06
CA ARG A 113 -2.37 6.98 -28.35
C ARG A 113 -2.71 5.92 -27.30
N VAL A 114 -2.39 4.65 -27.57
CA VAL A 114 -2.57 3.53 -26.64
C VAL A 114 -1.92 3.75 -25.27
N ILE A 115 -0.76 4.42 -25.21
CA ILE A 115 -0.03 4.63 -23.95
C ILE A 115 -0.61 5.82 -23.18
N SER A 116 -1.13 6.83 -23.89
CA SER A 116 -1.87 7.92 -23.23
C SER A 116 -3.14 7.41 -22.56
N ASP A 117 -3.79 6.40 -23.15
CA ASP A 117 -4.95 5.73 -22.54
C ASP A 117 -4.53 4.92 -21.30
N ASP A 118 -3.39 4.22 -21.37
CA ASP A 118 -2.81 3.49 -20.22
C ASP A 118 -2.39 4.44 -19.08
N PHE A 119 -1.92 5.66 -19.39
CA PHE A 119 -1.63 6.67 -18.37
C PHE A 119 -2.89 7.17 -17.66
N HIS A 120 -4.00 7.31 -18.40
CA HIS A 120 -5.28 7.63 -17.80
C HIS A 120 -5.79 6.47 -16.92
N ALA A 121 -5.66 5.22 -17.39
CA ALA A 121 -5.98 4.03 -16.61
C ALA A 121 -5.11 3.91 -15.36
N PHE A 122 -3.81 4.21 -15.46
CA PHE A 122 -2.88 4.28 -14.34
C PHE A 122 -3.35 5.29 -13.28
N LYS A 123 -3.70 6.51 -13.70
CA LYS A 123 -4.21 7.54 -12.79
C LYS A 123 -5.45 7.06 -12.02
N MET A 124 -6.40 6.45 -12.73
CA MET A 124 -7.62 5.92 -12.12
C MET A 124 -7.32 4.76 -11.16
N THR A 125 -6.47 3.81 -11.57
CA THR A 125 -6.11 2.64 -10.76
C THR A 125 -5.29 3.03 -9.52
N SER A 126 -4.39 4.01 -9.60
CA SER A 126 -3.63 4.50 -8.45
C SER A 126 -4.54 5.20 -7.43
N GLN A 127 -5.55 5.94 -7.87
CA GLN A 127 -6.54 6.54 -6.98
C GLN A 127 -7.38 5.47 -6.27
N VAL A 128 -7.83 4.44 -7.00
CA VAL A 128 -8.55 3.31 -6.41
C VAL A 128 -7.68 2.59 -5.37
N MET A 129 -6.40 2.34 -5.70
CA MET A 129 -5.44 1.76 -4.76
C MET A 129 -5.30 2.60 -3.49
N ALA A 130 -5.14 3.92 -3.62
CA ALA A 130 -5.04 4.84 -2.48
C ALA A 130 -6.30 4.81 -1.59
N VAL A 131 -7.49 4.79 -2.19
CA VAL A 131 -8.77 4.68 -1.45
C VAL A 131 -8.85 3.34 -0.71
N MET A 132 -8.48 2.24 -1.36
CA MET A 132 -8.53 0.90 -0.75
C MET A 132 -7.52 0.75 0.40
N TYR A 133 -6.29 1.29 0.27
CA TYR A 133 -5.37 1.37 1.40
C TYR A 133 -5.94 2.22 2.55
N SER A 134 -6.55 3.36 2.24
CA SER A 134 -7.15 4.25 3.25
C SER A 134 -8.28 3.58 4.03
N ILE A 135 -9.17 2.86 3.34
CA ILE A 135 -10.25 2.08 3.97
C ILE A 135 -9.66 1.00 4.88
N GLY A 136 -8.64 0.28 4.41
CA GLY A 136 -7.98 -0.77 5.18
C GLY A 136 -7.34 -0.25 6.46
N VAL A 137 -6.59 0.86 6.40
CA VAL A 137 -6.00 1.52 7.57
C VAL A 137 -7.06 2.02 8.53
N GLY A 138 -8.14 2.62 8.01
CA GLY A 138 -9.28 3.05 8.83
C GLY A 138 -9.91 1.88 9.59
N ALA A 139 -10.18 0.76 8.91
CA ALA A 139 -10.73 -0.45 9.52
C ALA A 139 -9.79 -1.04 10.58
N MET A 140 -8.48 -1.08 10.34
CA MET A 140 -7.47 -1.52 11.30
C MET A 140 -7.39 -0.61 12.53
N GLY A 141 -7.44 0.71 12.33
CA GLY A 141 -7.48 1.68 13.41
C GLY A 141 -8.71 1.51 14.31
N VAL A 142 -9.89 1.33 13.70
CA VAL A 142 -11.13 1.06 14.45
C VAL A 142 -11.03 -0.27 15.20
N ALA A 143 -10.52 -1.33 14.58
CA ALA A 143 -10.33 -2.63 15.24
C ALA A 143 -9.42 -2.52 16.48
N MET A 144 -8.36 -1.71 16.42
CA MET A 144 -7.51 -1.45 17.58
C MET A 144 -8.23 -0.67 18.69
N LEU A 145 -9.00 0.36 18.35
CA LEU A 145 -9.77 1.13 19.32
C LEU A 145 -10.80 0.26 20.04
N VAL A 146 -11.47 -0.64 19.30
CA VAL A 146 -12.40 -1.63 19.88
C VAL A 146 -11.69 -2.52 20.88
N ARG A 147 -10.47 -2.99 20.59
CA ARG A 147 -9.66 -3.80 21.51
C ARG A 147 -9.25 -3.04 22.77
N VAL A 148 -8.81 -1.78 22.63
CA VAL A 148 -8.47 -0.94 23.79
C VAL A 148 -9.70 -0.75 24.67
N TRP A 149 -10.86 -0.47 24.07
CA TRP A 149 -12.12 -0.35 24.81
C TRP A 149 -12.49 -1.64 25.56
N ALA A 150 -12.28 -2.81 24.96
CA ALA A 150 -12.51 -4.11 25.59
C ALA A 150 -11.69 -4.31 26.86
N THR A 151 -10.45 -3.81 26.88
CA THR A 151 -9.59 -3.89 28.07
C THR A 151 -10.04 -2.97 29.20
N LEU A 152 -10.72 -1.87 28.89
CA LEU A 152 -11.24 -0.90 29.87
C LEU A 152 -12.64 -1.27 30.38
N ALA A 153 -13.46 -1.93 29.56
CA ALA A 153 -14.84 -2.30 29.87
C ALA A 153 -15.08 -3.82 29.68
N PRO A 154 -14.82 -4.66 30.70
CA PRO A 154 -14.78 -6.12 30.58
C PRO A 154 -16.14 -6.80 30.29
N ASN A 155 -17.26 -6.05 30.29
CA ASN A 155 -18.61 -6.60 30.14
C ASN A 155 -19.19 -6.46 28.71
N ALA A 156 -18.40 -6.04 27.72
CA ALA A 156 -18.85 -5.83 26.35
C ALA A 156 -18.59 -7.05 25.44
N SER A 157 -19.63 -7.59 24.80
CA SER A 157 -19.51 -8.66 23.79
C SER A 157 -18.99 -8.09 22.47
N GLN A 158 -17.66 -7.99 22.30
CA GLN A 158 -17.03 -7.28 21.17
C GLN A 158 -16.43 -8.19 20.08
N GLY A 159 -16.42 -9.52 20.30
CA GLY A 159 -15.82 -10.50 19.38
C GLY A 159 -16.29 -10.44 17.92
N PRO A 160 -17.60 -10.36 17.59
CA PRO A 160 -18.06 -10.42 16.20
C PRO A 160 -17.81 -9.13 15.42
N ILE A 161 -17.94 -7.96 16.08
CA ILE A 161 -17.71 -6.65 15.48
C ILE A 161 -16.23 -6.50 15.11
N GLU A 162 -15.34 -6.92 15.99
CA GLU A 162 -13.90 -6.88 15.74
C GLU A 162 -13.50 -7.76 14.54
N CYS A 163 -14.07 -8.97 14.45
CA CYS A 163 -13.83 -9.88 13.34
C CYS A 163 -14.22 -9.28 11.98
N TRP A 164 -15.34 -8.55 11.94
CA TRP A 164 -15.82 -7.86 10.74
C TRP A 164 -14.81 -6.83 10.23
N PHE A 165 -14.29 -5.97 11.12
CA PHE A 165 -13.29 -4.97 10.74
C PHE A 165 -11.97 -5.60 10.27
N PHE A 166 -11.55 -6.72 10.86
CA PHE A 166 -10.37 -7.47 10.41
C PHE A 166 -10.55 -8.04 8.99
N VAL A 167 -11.70 -8.64 8.70
CA VAL A 167 -12.00 -9.18 7.36
C VAL A 167 -12.07 -8.06 6.34
N LEU A 168 -12.73 -6.95 6.67
CA LEU A 168 -12.80 -5.77 5.81
C LEU A 168 -11.40 -5.21 5.51
N ALA A 169 -10.56 -5.08 6.53
CA ALA A 169 -9.17 -4.63 6.37
C ALA A 169 -8.36 -5.58 5.49
N SER A 170 -8.41 -6.88 5.77
CA SER A 170 -7.69 -7.90 5.00
C SER A 170 -8.08 -7.85 3.53
N PHE A 171 -9.37 -7.77 3.22
CA PHE A 171 -9.86 -7.70 1.84
C PHE A 171 -9.41 -6.42 1.14
N SER A 172 -9.58 -5.28 1.81
CA SER A 172 -9.22 -3.97 1.24
C SER A 172 -7.73 -3.85 0.94
N ILE A 173 -6.87 -4.25 1.88
CA ILE A 173 -5.41 -4.20 1.73
C ILE A 173 -4.93 -5.23 0.69
N SER A 174 -5.57 -6.39 0.59
CA SER A 174 -5.23 -7.39 -0.44
C SER A 174 -5.51 -6.86 -1.84
N ILE A 175 -6.68 -6.26 -2.07
CA ILE A 175 -7.01 -5.65 -3.37
C ILE A 175 -6.02 -4.53 -3.70
N ALA A 176 -5.73 -3.65 -2.75
CA ALA A 176 -4.79 -2.56 -2.95
C ALA A 176 -3.38 -3.09 -3.32
N SER A 177 -2.93 -4.16 -2.66
CA SER A 177 -1.63 -4.81 -2.93
C SER A 177 -1.57 -5.48 -4.31
N ILE A 178 -2.68 -6.06 -4.77
CA ILE A 178 -2.77 -6.60 -6.14
C ILE A 178 -2.64 -5.46 -7.16
N ILE A 179 -3.37 -4.36 -6.97
CA ILE A 179 -3.29 -3.20 -7.86
C ILE A 179 -1.86 -2.64 -7.88
N ALA A 180 -1.23 -2.50 -6.71
CA ALA A 180 0.16 -2.08 -6.61
C ALA A 180 1.11 -3.01 -7.36
N THR A 181 0.88 -4.32 -7.30
CA THR A 181 1.68 -5.33 -8.01
C THR A 181 1.53 -5.19 -9.52
N VAL A 182 0.30 -5.02 -10.01
CA VAL A 182 0.03 -4.81 -11.44
C VAL A 182 0.72 -3.53 -11.92
N ILE A 183 0.59 -2.44 -11.18
CA ILE A 183 1.29 -1.19 -11.47
C ILE A 183 2.81 -1.41 -11.48
N GLY A 184 3.37 -2.05 -10.45
CA GLY A 184 4.80 -2.28 -10.35
C GLY A 184 5.38 -3.08 -11.51
N PHE A 185 4.67 -4.07 -12.04
CA PHE A 185 5.20 -4.90 -13.13
C PHE A 185 4.79 -4.45 -14.52
N GLU A 186 3.50 -4.27 -14.78
CA GLU A 186 2.98 -3.99 -16.13
C GLU A 186 3.34 -2.57 -16.57
N PHE A 187 3.16 -1.58 -15.69
CA PHE A 187 3.43 -0.18 -16.04
C PHE A 187 4.93 0.06 -16.26
N VAL A 188 5.77 -0.52 -15.40
CA VAL A 188 7.23 -0.43 -15.52
C VAL A 188 7.71 -1.13 -16.80
N ALA A 189 7.15 -2.30 -17.14
CA ALA A 189 7.47 -2.98 -18.39
C ALA A 189 7.07 -2.16 -19.62
N LEU A 190 5.89 -1.53 -19.60
CA LEU A 190 5.41 -0.65 -20.67
C LEU A 190 6.36 0.53 -20.90
N ILE A 191 6.78 1.21 -19.82
CA ILE A 191 7.71 2.34 -19.92
C ILE A 191 9.06 1.89 -20.43
N ASN A 192 9.61 0.80 -19.88
CA ASN A 192 10.90 0.27 -20.31
C ASN A 192 10.89 -0.21 -21.78
N ALA A 193 9.75 -0.68 -22.29
CA ALA A 193 9.63 -1.07 -23.69
C ALA A 193 9.73 0.15 -24.64
N HIS A 194 9.09 1.26 -24.28
CA HIS A 194 9.04 2.48 -25.11
C HIS A 194 10.20 3.45 -24.84
N GLY A 195 10.86 3.34 -23.69
CA GLY A 195 11.97 4.20 -23.27
C GLY A 195 13.35 3.82 -23.82
N LYS A 196 13.50 2.68 -24.51
CA LYS A 196 14.81 2.17 -25.01
C LYS A 196 15.56 3.13 -25.92
N GLY A 197 14.84 3.95 -26.70
CA GLY A 197 15.47 4.90 -27.64
C GLY A 197 15.88 6.23 -27.00
N SER A 198 15.33 6.53 -25.81
CA SER A 198 15.37 7.86 -25.20
C SER A 198 16.03 7.88 -23.83
N ASN A 199 16.66 6.78 -23.41
CA ASN A 199 17.32 6.63 -22.10
C ASN A 199 16.38 6.88 -20.90
N VAL A 200 15.08 6.62 -21.08
CA VAL A 200 14.08 6.63 -20.02
C VAL A 200 13.92 5.21 -19.49
N SER A 201 14.02 5.04 -18.18
CA SER A 201 13.88 3.75 -17.51
C SER A 201 12.94 3.87 -16.32
N ALA A 202 12.20 2.81 -16.04
CA ALA A 202 11.39 2.65 -14.85
C ALA A 202 11.88 1.44 -14.05
N GLN A 203 11.80 1.52 -12.73
CA GLN A 203 12.06 0.43 -11.80
C GLN A 203 10.89 0.31 -10.83
N TYR A 204 10.52 -0.91 -10.46
CA TYR A 204 9.48 -1.16 -9.47
C TYR A 204 10.08 -1.12 -8.06
N GLY A 205 9.31 -0.71 -7.06
CA GLY A 205 9.74 -0.70 -5.67
C GLY A 205 9.59 -2.05 -5.00
N ASP A 206 10.68 -2.80 -4.92
CA ASP A 206 10.73 -4.12 -4.28
C ASP A 206 10.43 -4.05 -2.76
N LYS A 207 10.96 -3.03 -2.07
CA LYS A 207 10.74 -2.82 -0.63
C LYS A 207 9.27 -2.53 -0.33
N PHE A 208 8.63 -1.66 -1.12
CA PHE A 208 7.20 -1.37 -0.98
C PHE A 208 6.36 -2.64 -1.16
N LEU A 209 6.65 -3.40 -2.22
CA LEU A 209 5.93 -4.64 -2.53
C LEU A 209 6.11 -5.67 -1.41
N GLY A 210 7.33 -5.83 -0.89
CA GLY A 210 7.61 -6.71 0.24
C GLY A 210 6.84 -6.34 1.50
N MET A 211 6.79 -5.04 1.86
CA MET A 211 6.06 -4.58 3.04
C MET A 211 4.55 -4.72 2.91
N THR A 212 3.99 -4.42 1.74
CA THR A 212 2.53 -4.52 1.56
C THR A 212 2.06 -5.97 1.57
N TRP A 213 2.79 -6.88 0.94
CA TRP A 213 2.48 -8.32 0.99
C TRP A 213 2.73 -8.93 2.38
N ALA A 214 3.73 -8.46 3.13
CA ALA A 214 3.91 -8.86 4.52
C ALA A 214 2.71 -8.44 5.38
N ALA A 215 2.20 -7.22 5.20
CA ALA A 215 0.99 -6.76 5.88
C ALA A 215 -0.25 -7.57 5.48
N VAL A 216 -0.41 -7.91 4.19
CA VAL A 216 -1.48 -8.82 3.72
C VAL A 216 -1.37 -10.17 4.43
N GLY A 217 -0.18 -10.78 4.48
CA GLY A 217 0.03 -12.06 5.15
C GLY A 217 -0.36 -12.03 6.64
N LEU A 218 0.02 -10.96 7.34
CA LEU A 218 -0.34 -10.75 8.75
C LEU A 218 -1.86 -10.57 8.95
N LEU A 219 -2.52 -9.80 8.09
CA LEU A 219 -3.97 -9.56 8.16
C LEU A 219 -4.76 -10.83 7.83
N VAL A 220 -4.33 -11.58 6.80
CA VAL A 220 -4.95 -12.87 6.44
C VAL A 220 -4.79 -13.86 7.59
N ALA A 221 -3.59 -14.01 8.16
CA ALA A 221 -3.36 -14.89 9.30
C ALA A 221 -4.23 -14.49 10.52
N GLY A 222 -4.33 -13.20 10.81
CA GLY A 222 -5.21 -12.67 11.85
C GLY A 222 -6.70 -12.96 11.59
N SER A 223 -7.15 -12.83 10.34
CA SER A 223 -8.54 -13.11 9.94
C SER A 223 -8.89 -14.60 10.07
N VAL A 224 -7.98 -15.49 9.67
CA VAL A 224 -8.14 -16.96 9.81
C VAL A 224 -8.18 -17.35 11.28
N ALA A 225 -7.31 -16.75 12.11
CA ALA A 225 -7.35 -16.95 13.55
C ALA A 225 -8.70 -16.51 14.14
N CYS A 226 -9.22 -15.35 13.75
CA CYS A 226 -10.55 -14.91 14.20
C CYS A 226 -11.67 -15.88 13.79
N PHE A 227 -11.61 -16.40 12.57
CA PHE A 227 -12.59 -17.37 12.07
C PHE A 227 -12.54 -18.70 12.85
N ALA A 228 -11.34 -19.27 13.06
CA ALA A 228 -11.16 -20.45 13.90
C ALA A 228 -11.67 -20.23 15.34
N ASN A 229 -11.41 -19.02 15.86
CA ASN A 229 -12.06 -18.30 16.96
C ASN A 229 -13.54 -18.64 17.15
N ALA A 230 -14.30 -18.05 16.24
CA ALA A 230 -15.73 -17.94 16.34
C ALA A 230 -16.45 -19.25 15.99
N PHE A 231 -15.91 -20.04 15.06
CA PHE A 231 -16.63 -21.17 14.47
C PHE A 231 -16.17 -22.54 14.95
N VAL A 232 -14.87 -22.75 15.20
CA VAL A 232 -14.35 -24.07 15.61
C VAL A 232 -14.57 -24.28 17.11
N ASN A 233 -14.30 -23.28 17.95
CA ASN A 233 -14.50 -23.41 19.40
C ASN A 233 -15.98 -23.53 19.81
N LYS A 234 -16.92 -22.94 19.05
CA LYS A 234 -18.36 -23.09 19.32
C LYS A 234 -18.87 -24.52 19.10
N ARG A 235 -18.25 -25.30 18.22
CA ARG A 235 -18.60 -26.72 18.01
C ARG A 235 -18.09 -27.64 19.12
N ALA A 236 -17.14 -27.18 19.95
CA ALA A 236 -16.57 -27.95 21.04
C ALA A 236 -17.26 -27.72 22.40
N ALA A 237 -18.29 -26.87 22.48
CA ALA A 237 -19.08 -26.70 23.69
C ALA A 237 -19.96 -27.96 23.92
N PRO A 238 -19.89 -28.63 25.08
CA PRO A 238 -20.72 -29.80 25.37
C PRO A 238 -22.20 -29.41 25.29
N ALA A 239 -23.02 -30.28 24.69
CA ALA A 239 -24.47 -30.13 24.71
C ALA A 239 -24.98 -30.00 26.16
N PRO A 240 -25.94 -29.11 26.46
CA PRO A 240 -26.51 -29.04 27.79
C PRO A 240 -27.11 -30.39 28.16
N ALA A 241 -26.70 -30.94 29.31
CA ALA A 241 -27.22 -32.21 29.82
C ALA A 241 -28.76 -32.14 29.93
N PRO A 242 -29.49 -33.18 29.50
CA PRO A 242 -30.94 -33.19 29.64
C PRO A 242 -31.30 -33.14 31.13
N VAL A 243 -32.08 -32.12 31.51
CA VAL A 243 -32.69 -32.00 32.84
C VAL A 243 -33.57 -33.23 33.08
N SER A 244 -33.19 -34.09 34.03
CA SER A 244 -34.11 -35.12 34.53
C SER A 244 -35.26 -34.40 35.23
N LYS A 245 -36.46 -34.53 34.67
CA LYS A 245 -37.68 -34.25 35.42
C LYS A 245 -37.89 -35.45 36.33
N ASP A 246 -37.44 -35.34 37.57
CA ASP A 246 -37.88 -36.24 38.62
C ASP A 246 -39.36 -35.93 38.89
N ILE A 247 -40.21 -36.83 38.39
CA ILE A 247 -41.65 -36.83 38.60
C ILE A 247 -41.90 -37.31 40.03
N GLU A 248 -42.63 -36.47 40.75
CA GLU A 248 -43.22 -36.68 42.07
C GLU A 248 -43.86 -38.08 42.23
N GLY A 249 -43.57 -38.73 43.35
CA GLY A 249 -44.15 -40.01 43.78
C GLY A 249 -43.73 -40.35 45.20
#